data_AF-A0A519QFH2-F1
#
_entry.id   AF-A0A519QFH2-F1
#
_cell.length_a   1.000
_cell.length_b   1.000
_cell.length_c   1.000
_cell.angle_alpha   90.00
_cell.angle_beta   90.00
_cell.angle_gamma   90.00
#
_symmetry.space_group_name_H-M   'P 1'
#
loop_
_entity.id
_entity.type
_entity.pdbx_description
1 polymer ?
#
loop_
_entity_poly.entity_id
_entity_poly.type
_entity_poly.pdbx_seq_one_letter_code
_entity_poly.pdbx_strand_id
1 'polypeptide(L)'
;MIDRRRLMFTAAAGAALAASGQAIAQTPDNAASQQLHALLQTVVEEMVLKSPETLTGLGLDKGPNAPMKRLLEDRSQAKIDGDKAEFRAAIASMDGIDRAALGAQDAVYFDTLKFFGDTVIQGYQ
;
A
#
# COMPACT_ATOMS: atom_id res chain seq x y z
N MET A 1 50.23 6.02 9.30
CA MET A 1 49.51 5.91 10.59
C MET A 1 48.33 6.86 10.55
N ILE A 2 47.13 6.40 10.93
CA ILE A 2 45.93 7.24 10.97
C ILE A 2 46.02 8.19 12.18
N ASP A 3 45.81 9.49 11.96
CA ASP A 3 45.81 10.50 13.02
C ASP A 3 44.40 10.60 13.63
N ARG A 4 44.30 10.33 14.92
CA ARG A 4 43.05 10.41 15.71
C ARG A 4 42.33 11.74 15.55
N ARG A 5 43.06 12.85 15.42
CA ARG A 5 42.50 14.19 15.30
C ARG A 5 41.83 14.34 13.94
N ARG A 6 42.48 13.88 12.87
CA ARG A 6 41.88 13.88 11.52
C ARG A 6 40.65 12.98 11.45
N LEU A 7 40.71 11.80 12.06
CA LEU A 7 39.58 10.88 12.13
C LEU A 7 38.37 11.48 12.87
N MET A 8 38.61 12.17 13.98
CA MET A 8 37.55 12.87 14.72
C MET A 8 36.95 14.04 13.92
N PHE A 9 37.77 14.82 13.21
CA PHE A 9 37.27 15.89 12.35
C PHE A 9 36.43 15.37 11.19
N THR A 10 36.85 14.29 10.54
CA THR A 10 36.07 13.68 9.44
C THR A 10 34.77 13.06 9.94
N ALA A 11 34.78 12.43 11.12
CA ALA A 11 33.57 11.89 11.74
C ALA A 11 32.58 13.00 12.13
N ALA A 12 33.08 14.10 12.69
CA ALA A 12 32.27 15.27 13.03
C ALA A 12 31.69 15.95 11.77
N ALA A 13 32.46 16.06 10.69
CA ALA A 13 31.98 16.61 9.42
C ALA A 13 30.88 15.72 8.78
N GLY A 14 31.06 14.40 8.81
CA GLY A 14 30.04 13.45 8.36
C GLY A 14 28.76 13.51 9.19
N ALA A 15 28.89 13.63 10.52
CA ALA A 15 27.75 13.78 11.42
C ALA A 15 27.02 15.11 11.23
N ALA A 16 27.75 16.21 10.97
CA ALA A 16 27.15 17.51 10.67
C ALA A 16 26.36 17.49 9.36
N LEU A 17 26.85 16.78 8.33
CA LEU A 17 26.15 16.62 7.05
C LEU A 17 24.90 15.72 7.17
N ALA A 18 24.96 14.69 8.01
CA ALA A 18 23.80 13.86 8.32
C ALA A 18 22.77 14.60 9.18
N ALA A 19 23.22 15.50 10.08
CA ALA A 19 22.37 16.34 10.91
C ALA A 19 21.74 17.51 10.13
N SER A 20 22.37 17.98 9.05
CA SER A 20 21.79 18.93 8.09
C SER A 20 20.80 18.24 7.13
N GLY A 21 20.07 17.23 7.63
CA GLY A 21 19.20 16.37 6.85
C GLY A 21 18.36 17.17 5.87
N GLN A 22 18.21 16.65 4.65
CA GLN A 22 17.27 17.23 3.70
C GLN A 22 15.88 17.17 4.34
N ALA A 23 15.31 18.34 4.66
CA ALA A 23 13.92 18.44 5.04
C ALA A 23 13.10 18.07 3.80
N ILE A 24 12.77 16.79 3.65
CA ILE A 24 11.78 16.36 2.68
C ILE A 24 10.45 16.88 3.22
N ALA A 25 9.92 17.92 2.59
CA ALA A 25 8.63 18.48 2.94
C ALA A 25 7.58 17.37 2.80
N GLN A 26 7.12 16.84 3.93
CA GLN A 26 5.96 15.97 3.98
C GLN A 26 4.74 16.89 3.81
N THR A 27 4.05 16.76 2.67
CA THR A 27 2.77 17.45 2.51
C THR A 27 1.80 16.73 3.45
N PRO A 28 1.20 17.40 4.44
CA PRO A 28 0.28 16.74 5.34
C PRO A 28 -0.91 16.18 4.55
N ASP A 29 -1.28 14.93 4.85
CA ASP A 29 -2.43 14.28 4.21
C ASP A 29 -3.69 15.10 4.48
N ASN A 30 -4.29 15.58 3.39
CA ASN A 30 -5.58 16.24 3.46
C ASN A 30 -6.70 15.19 3.63
N ALA A 31 -7.93 15.65 3.87
CA ALA A 31 -9.05 14.75 4.13
C ALA A 31 -9.30 13.75 2.99
N ALA A 32 -9.10 14.15 1.72
CA ALA A 32 -9.27 13.27 0.56
C ALA A 32 -8.18 12.19 0.50
N SER A 33 -6.93 12.54 0.77
CA SER A 33 -5.81 11.58 0.89
C SER A 33 -6.06 10.57 2.01
N GLN A 34 -6.52 11.03 3.18
CA GLN A 34 -6.87 10.15 4.30
C GLN A 34 -8.02 9.19 3.94
N GLN A 35 -9.03 9.66 3.20
CA GLN A 35 -10.12 8.82 2.70
C GLN A 35 -9.62 7.75 1.73
N LEU A 36 -8.74 8.13 0.80
CA LEU A 36 -8.12 7.19 -0.13
C LEU A 36 -7.31 6.14 0.62
N HIS A 37 -6.43 6.54 1.54
CA HIS A 37 -5.60 5.59 2.28
C HIS A 37 -6.44 4.66 3.16
N ALA A 38 -7.51 5.18 3.78
CA ALA A 38 -8.45 4.35 4.53
C ALA A 38 -9.13 3.30 3.65
N LEU A 39 -9.55 3.69 2.44
CA LEU A 39 -10.11 2.75 1.48
C LEU A 39 -9.09 1.68 1.08
N LEU A 40 -7.86 2.07 0.75
CA LEU A 40 -6.80 1.12 0.38
C LEU A 40 -6.46 0.18 1.54
N GLN A 41 -6.47 0.67 2.77
CA GLN A 41 -6.28 -0.15 3.96
C GLN A 41 -7.36 -1.22 4.08
N THR A 42 -8.64 -0.85 3.90
CA THR A 42 -9.74 -1.82 3.88
C THR A 42 -9.57 -2.85 2.77
N VAL A 43 -9.14 -2.44 1.58
CA VAL A 43 -8.88 -3.38 0.46
C VAL A 43 -7.75 -4.35 0.81
N VAL A 44 -6.67 -3.89 1.46
CA VAL A 44 -5.59 -4.76 1.92
C VAL A 44 -6.10 -5.77 2.97
N GLU A 45 -6.89 -5.30 3.94
CA GLU A 45 -7.45 -6.16 4.99
C GLU A 45 -8.38 -7.23 4.41
N GLU A 46 -9.24 -6.85 3.47
CA GLU A 46 -10.26 -7.73 2.90
C GLU A 46 -9.69 -8.67 1.83
N MET A 47 -8.79 -8.18 0.96
CA MET A 47 -8.33 -8.94 -0.21
C MET A 47 -6.96 -9.60 0.00
N VAL A 48 -6.04 -8.95 0.72
CA VAL A 48 -4.69 -9.48 0.93
C VAL A 48 -4.64 -10.34 2.18
N LEU A 49 -5.13 -9.83 3.32
CA LEU A 49 -5.00 -10.55 4.59
C LEU A 49 -5.91 -11.79 4.68
N LYS A 50 -6.95 -11.87 3.85
CA LYS A 50 -7.85 -13.03 3.77
C LYS A 50 -7.48 -14.03 2.68
N SER A 51 -6.52 -13.72 1.81
CA SER A 51 -6.01 -14.66 0.77
C SER A 51 -4.79 -15.41 1.31
N PRO A 52 -4.89 -16.73 1.59
CA PRO A 52 -3.76 -17.48 2.14
C PRO A 52 -2.56 -17.53 1.20
N GLU A 53 -2.80 -17.73 -0.09
CA GLU A 53 -1.76 -17.83 -1.11
C GLU A 53 -1.05 -16.49 -1.33
N THR A 54 -1.79 -15.38 -1.38
CA THR A 54 -1.22 -14.03 -1.51
C THR A 54 -0.41 -13.66 -0.27
N LEU A 55 -0.96 -13.91 0.91
CA LEU A 55 -0.33 -13.60 2.19
C LEU A 55 1.00 -14.38 2.34
N THR A 56 1.03 -15.66 1.96
CA THR A 56 2.26 -16.46 1.92
C THR A 56 3.23 -15.99 0.83
N GLY A 57 2.75 -15.63 -0.36
CA GLY A 57 3.58 -15.08 -1.44
C GLY A 57 4.31 -13.78 -1.06
N LEU A 58 3.66 -12.94 -0.26
CA LEU A 58 4.23 -11.71 0.31
C LEU A 58 5.10 -11.94 1.56
N GLY A 59 5.15 -13.17 2.07
CA GLY A 59 5.89 -13.51 3.28
C GLY A 59 5.26 -13.01 4.60
N LEU A 60 4.00 -12.58 4.56
CA LEU A 60 3.23 -12.08 5.72
C LEU A 60 2.66 -13.19 6.61
N ASP A 61 3.00 -14.44 6.34
CA ASP A 61 2.49 -15.67 6.93
C ASP A 61 3.24 -16.11 8.21
N LYS A 62 3.61 -15.14 9.04
CA LYS A 62 4.33 -15.35 10.30
C LYS A 62 3.47 -14.96 11.50
N GLY A 63 3.91 -15.36 12.70
CA GLY A 63 3.24 -15.01 13.95
C GLY A 63 1.76 -15.41 13.93
N PRO A 64 0.82 -14.48 14.18
CA PRO A 64 -0.63 -14.77 14.13
C PRO A 64 -1.11 -15.36 12.80
N ASN A 65 -0.45 -15.02 11.68
CA ASN A 65 -0.84 -15.48 10.34
C ASN A 65 -0.16 -16.79 9.92
N ALA A 66 0.65 -17.41 10.79
CA ALA A 66 1.33 -18.68 10.49
C ALA A 66 0.40 -19.82 10.03
N PRO A 67 -0.86 -19.93 10.51
CA PRO A 67 -1.79 -20.94 10.00
C PRO A 67 -2.13 -20.82 8.51
N MET A 68 -1.92 -19.67 7.87
CA MET A 68 -2.26 -19.48 6.45
C MET A 68 -1.41 -20.34 5.50
N LYS A 69 -0.20 -20.73 5.90
CA LYS A 69 0.72 -21.58 5.10
C LYS A 69 0.18 -22.92 4.66
N ARG A 70 -0.80 -23.44 5.38
CA ARG A 70 -1.40 -24.77 5.16
C ARG A 70 -2.77 -24.69 4.50
N LEU A 71 -3.16 -23.50 4.05
CA LEU A 71 -4.44 -23.25 3.40
C LEU A 71 -4.19 -22.91 1.93
N LEU A 72 -5.15 -23.27 1.09
CA LEU A 72 -5.23 -22.85 -0.31
C LEU A 72 -6.46 -21.96 -0.45
N GLU A 73 -6.49 -21.18 -1.53
CA GLU A 73 -7.68 -20.41 -1.86
C GLU A 73 -8.87 -21.34 -2.15
N ASP A 74 -10.05 -20.90 -1.74
CA ASP A 74 -11.29 -21.54 -2.16
C ASP A 74 -11.53 -21.22 -3.65
N ARG A 75 -11.42 -22.25 -4.50
CA ARG A 75 -11.60 -22.16 -5.95
C ARG A 75 -13.04 -22.45 -6.39
N SER A 76 -14.00 -22.50 -5.47
CA SER A 76 -15.40 -22.69 -5.79
C SER A 76 -15.98 -21.49 -6.55
N GLN A 77 -17.00 -21.74 -7.36
CA GLN A 77 -17.69 -20.67 -8.10
C GLN A 77 -18.31 -19.64 -7.14
N ALA A 78 -18.84 -20.09 -5.99
CA ALA A 78 -19.44 -19.20 -5.00
C ALA A 78 -18.41 -18.21 -4.43
N LYS A 79 -17.19 -18.67 -4.14
CA LYS A 79 -16.11 -17.78 -3.70
C LYS A 79 -15.72 -16.78 -4.79
N ILE A 80 -15.56 -17.26 -6.02
CA ILE A 80 -15.22 -16.42 -7.18
C ILE A 80 -16.27 -15.31 -7.38
N ASP A 81 -17.57 -15.65 -7.30
CA ASP A 81 -18.64 -14.67 -7.47
C ASP A 81 -18.69 -13.67 -6.30
N GLY A 82 -18.41 -14.13 -5.08
CA GLY A 82 -18.23 -13.26 -3.90
C GLY A 82 -17.08 -12.28 -4.09
N ASP A 83 -15.91 -12.76 -4.51
CA ASP A 83 -14.72 -11.93 -4.72
C ASP A 83 -14.94 -10.87 -5.82
N LYS A 84 -15.65 -11.25 -6.89
CA LYS A 84 -16.07 -10.30 -7.94
C LYS A 84 -16.99 -9.21 -7.38
N ALA A 85 -17.92 -9.56 -6.50
CA ALA A 85 -18.85 -8.61 -5.89
C ALA A 85 -18.11 -7.66 -4.93
N GLU A 86 -17.23 -8.20 -4.08
CA GLU A 86 -16.38 -7.41 -3.17
C GLU A 86 -15.47 -6.45 -3.96
N PHE A 87 -14.82 -6.92 -5.03
CA PHE A 87 -13.99 -6.07 -5.87
C PHE A 87 -14.79 -4.96 -6.56
N ARG A 88 -15.98 -5.25 -7.08
CA ARG A 88 -16.88 -4.23 -7.65
C ARG A 88 -17.25 -3.16 -6.62
N ALA A 89 -17.55 -3.58 -5.38
CA ALA A 89 -17.87 -2.65 -4.30
C ALA A 89 -16.67 -1.77 -3.93
N ALA A 90 -15.46 -2.34 -3.86
CA ALA A 90 -14.23 -1.60 -3.60
C ALA A 90 -13.96 -0.54 -4.68
N ILE A 91 -14.06 -0.90 -5.97
CA ILE A 91 -13.86 0.06 -7.06
C ILE A 91 -14.96 1.14 -7.07
N ALA A 92 -16.23 0.78 -6.83
CA ALA A 92 -17.32 1.75 -6.74
C ALA A 92 -17.13 2.75 -5.57
N SER A 93 -16.54 2.32 -4.45
CA SER A 93 -16.27 3.22 -3.32
C SER A 93 -15.23 4.31 -3.64
N MET A 94 -14.39 4.08 -4.66
CA MET A 94 -13.45 5.11 -5.13
C MET A 94 -14.17 6.32 -5.76
N ASP A 95 -15.37 6.14 -6.30
CA ASP A 95 -16.15 7.25 -6.91
C ASP A 95 -16.56 8.31 -5.88
N GLY A 96 -16.49 7.99 -4.58
CA GLY A 96 -16.75 8.92 -3.49
C GLY A 96 -15.59 9.85 -3.15
N ILE A 97 -14.40 9.63 -3.70
CA ILE A 97 -13.19 10.40 -3.39
C ILE A 97 -13.05 11.55 -4.39
N ASP A 98 -12.91 12.77 -3.89
CA ASP A 98 -12.64 13.93 -4.74
C ASP A 98 -11.19 13.91 -5.25
N ARG A 99 -11.02 13.44 -6.49
CA ARG A 99 -9.73 13.42 -7.20
C ARG A 99 -9.06 14.81 -7.23
N ALA A 100 -9.82 15.90 -7.37
CA ALA A 100 -9.24 17.24 -7.49
C ALA A 100 -8.66 17.75 -6.16
N ALA A 101 -9.12 17.20 -5.05
CA ALA A 101 -8.59 17.48 -3.72
C ALA A 101 -7.34 16.64 -3.37
N LEU A 102 -7.00 15.60 -4.14
CA LEU A 102 -5.85 14.75 -3.85
C LEU A 102 -4.51 15.46 -4.11
N GLY A 103 -3.51 15.12 -3.30
CA GLY A 103 -2.12 15.47 -3.59
C GLY A 103 -1.61 14.78 -4.87
N ALA A 104 -0.53 15.30 -5.46
CA ALA A 104 -0.03 14.82 -6.76
C ALA A 104 0.26 13.31 -6.80
N GLN A 105 0.82 12.75 -5.72
CA GLN A 105 1.10 11.32 -5.63
C GLN A 105 -0.18 10.48 -5.53
N ASP A 106 -1.09 10.86 -4.64
CA ASP A 106 -2.34 10.14 -4.43
C ASP A 106 -3.26 10.20 -5.65
N ALA A 107 -3.25 11.31 -6.40
CA ALA A 107 -3.97 11.41 -7.67
C ALA A 107 -3.47 10.36 -8.68
N VAL A 108 -2.16 10.09 -8.74
CA VAL A 108 -1.60 9.04 -9.63
C VAL A 108 -2.06 7.66 -9.18
N TYR A 109 -2.03 7.37 -7.87
CA TYR A 109 -2.53 6.09 -7.34
C TYR A 109 -4.02 5.91 -7.60
N PHE A 110 -4.81 6.95 -7.36
CA PHE A 110 -6.25 6.96 -7.63
C PHE A 110 -6.53 6.64 -9.09
N ASP A 111 -5.92 7.38 -10.03
CA ASP A 111 -6.14 7.22 -11.47
C ASP A 111 -5.72 5.80 -11.94
N THR A 112 -4.59 5.31 -11.45
CA THR A 112 -4.06 3.97 -11.80
C THR A 112 -4.99 2.86 -11.32
N LEU A 113 -5.43 2.93 -10.06
CA LEU A 113 -6.29 1.93 -9.46
C LEU A 113 -7.68 1.95 -10.07
N LYS A 114 -8.23 3.14 -10.38
CA LYS A 114 -9.52 3.26 -11.04
C LYS A 114 -9.48 2.65 -12.44
N PHE A 115 -8.45 2.97 -13.22
CA PHE A 115 -8.24 2.40 -14.55
C PHE A 115 -8.11 0.86 -14.50
N PHE A 116 -7.27 0.35 -13.60
CA PHE A 116 -7.08 -1.09 -13.43
C PHE A 116 -8.38 -1.78 -13.02
N GLY A 117 -9.08 -1.24 -12.03
CA GLY A 117 -10.33 -1.78 -11.51
C GLY A 117 -11.42 -1.83 -12.57
N ASP A 118 -11.63 -0.74 -13.29
CA ASP A 118 -12.62 -0.67 -14.37
C ASP A 118 -12.31 -1.69 -15.47
N THR A 119 -11.03 -1.87 -15.81
CA THR A 119 -10.58 -2.86 -16.81
C THR A 119 -10.84 -4.29 -16.36
N VAL A 120 -10.54 -4.60 -15.09
CA VAL A 120 -10.80 -5.95 -14.53
C VAL A 120 -12.30 -6.25 -14.49
N ILE A 121 -13.13 -5.27 -14.10
CA ILE A 121 -14.59 -5.42 -14.02
C ILE A 121 -15.21 -5.67 -15.40
N GLN A 122 -14.64 -5.12 -16.48
CA GLN A 122 -15.08 -5.44 -17.85
C GLN A 122 -14.92 -6.93 -18.17
N GLY A 123 -13.86 -7.57 -17.65
CA GLY A 123 -13.60 -9.00 -17.82
C GLY A 123 -14.47 -9.92 -16.97
N TYR A 124 -15.31 -9.39 -16.07
CA TYR A 124 -16.24 -10.18 -15.29
C TYR A 124 -17.56 -10.49 -16.01
N GLN A 125 -17.75 -9.93 -17.21
CA GLN A 125 -18.92 -10.17 -18.07
C GLN A 125 -18.86 -11.53 -18.76
#